data_AF-A0A558QSB7-F1
#
_entry.id   AF-A0A558QSB7-F1
#
_cell.length_a   1.000
_cell.length_b   1.000
_cell.length_c   1.000
_cell.angle_alpha   90.00
_cell.angle_beta   90.00
_cell.angle_gamma   90.00
#
_symmetry.space_group_name_H-M   'P 1'
#
loop_
_entity.id
_entity.type
_entity.pdbx_description
1 polymer ?
#
loop_
_entity_poly.entity_id
_entity_poly.type
_entity_poly.pdbx_seq_one_letter_code
_entity_poly.pdbx_strand_id
1 'polypeptide(L)' 'VADANQEHGIIAVRPGSGGVLPDLAIGDRVRILPNHACSTGAQHSAYHVVRGGSPVVEAEWPRFGGW' A
#
# COMPACT_ATOMS: atom_id res chain seq x y z
N VAL A 1 6.67 -1.53 -7.02
CA VAL A 1 6.56 -2.98 -6.79
C VAL A 1 7.09 -3.67 -8.03
N ALA A 2 7.99 -4.64 -7.86
CA ALA A 2 8.59 -5.37 -8.97
C ALA A 2 7.64 -6.46 -9.48
N ASP A 3 6.96 -7.15 -8.56
CA ASP A 3 5.97 -8.16 -8.87
C ASP A 3 5.01 -8.39 -7.69
N ALA A 4 3.91 -9.11 -7.92
CA ALA A 4 2.95 -9.49 -6.89
C ALA A 4 2.27 -10.83 -7.18
N ASN A 5 2.16 -11.65 -6.13
CA ASN A 5 1.23 -12.77 -6.03
C ASN A 5 -0.04 -12.30 -5.28
N GLN A 6 -1.00 -13.20 -5.01
CA GLN A 6 -2.28 -12.84 -4.38
C GLN A 6 -2.13 -12.05 -3.06
N GLU A 7 -1.22 -12.48 -2.19
CA GLU A 7 -1.01 -11.88 -0.86
C GLU A 7 0.47 -11.55 -0.55
N HIS A 8 1.34 -11.66 -1.56
CA HIS A 8 2.77 -11.40 -1.41
C HIS A 8 3.24 -10.42 -2.48
N GLY A 9 3.95 -9.36 -2.09
CA GLY A 9 4.55 -8.40 -3.01
C GLY A 9 6.07 -8.46 -2.99
N ILE A 10 6.71 -8.30 -4.15
CA ILE A 10 8.17 -8.23 -4.28
C ILE A 10 8.57 -6.77 -4.49
N ILE A 11 9.39 -6.23 -3.58
CA ILE A 11 9.95 -4.88 -3.68
C ILE A 11 11.40 -5.00 -4.15
N ALA A 12 11.73 -4.32 -5.25
CA ALA A 12 13.10 -4.25 -5.77
C ALA A 12 13.40 -2.85 -6.29
N VAL A 13 14.68 -2.50 -6.37
CA VAL A 13 15.14 -1.29 -7.06
C VAL A 13 14.82 -1.41 -8.54
N ARG A 14 14.16 -0.39 -9.09
CA ARG A 14 13.91 -0.33 -10.54
C ARG A 14 15.24 -0.18 -11.28
N PRO A 15 15.52 -1.00 -12.32
CA PRO A 15 16.73 -0.82 -13.14
C PRO A 15 16.86 0.61 -13.66
N GLY A 16 18.06 1.19 -13.55
CA GLY A 16 18.36 2.55 -13.99
C GLY A 16 17.84 3.68 -13.08
N SER A 17 17.19 3.37 -11.95
CA SER A 17 16.67 4.42 -11.05
C SER A 17 17.71 5.09 -10.15
N GLY A 18 18.88 4.47 -9.97
CA GLY A 18 19.87 4.91 -8.98
C GLY A 18 19.39 4.79 -7.52
N GLY A 19 18.21 4.20 -7.28
CA GLY A 19 17.66 4.02 -5.95
C GLY A 19 18.39 2.94 -5.15
N VAL A 20 18.29 3.04 -3.83
CA VAL A 20 18.80 2.03 -2.89
C VAL A 20 17.61 1.48 -2.11
N LEU A 21 17.56 0.17 -1.89
CA LEU A 21 16.54 -0.42 -1.01
C LEU A 21 16.79 0.04 0.42
N PRO A 22 15.75 0.48 1.15
CA PRO A 22 15.89 0.72 2.59
C PRO A 22 16.20 -0.59 3.31
N ASP A 23 16.92 -0.50 4.43
CA ASP A 23 17.11 -1.62 5.34
C ASP A 23 15.79 -1.87 6.07
N LEU A 24 15.15 -3.01 5.77
CA LEU A 24 13.84 -3.38 6.31
C LEU A 24 13.97 -4.73 7.04
N ALA A 25 13.67 -4.72 8.33
CA ALA A 25 13.57 -5.92 9.14
C ALA A 25 12.19 -6.58 9.00
N ILE A 26 12.11 -7.86 9.38
CA ILE A 26 10.82 -8.54 9.49
C ILE A 26 9.96 -7.84 10.55
N GLY A 27 8.75 -7.45 10.17
CA GLY A 27 7.83 -6.69 11.00
C GLY A 27 7.78 -5.20 10.68
N ASP A 28 8.73 -4.68 9.89
CA ASP A 28 8.69 -3.30 9.44
C ASP A 28 7.49 -3.04 8.55
N ARG A 29 6.89 -1.85 8.72
CA ARG A 29 5.72 -1.41 7.97
C ARG A 29 6.12 -0.40 6.91
N VAL A 30 5.62 -0.60 5.70
CA VAL A 30 5.79 0.32 4.57
C VAL A 30 4.44 0.83 4.06
N ARG A 31 4.44 1.96 3.36
CA ARG A 31 3.27 2.49 2.64
C ARG A 31 3.51 2.35 1.14
N ILE A 32 2.62 1.65 0.45
CA ILE A 32 2.69 1.45 -1.00
C ILE A 32 1.65 2.35 -1.68
N LEU A 33 2.11 3.22 -2.58
CA LEU A 33 1.20 4.01 -3.40
C LEU A 33 0.60 3.13 -4.50
N PRO A 34 -0.73 3.17 -4.70
CA PRO A 34 -1.37 2.37 -5.73
C PRO A 34 -1.07 2.91 -7.12
N ASN A 35 -1.00 2.03 -8.12
CA ASN A 35 -0.97 2.45 -9.52
C ASN A 35 -2.30 3.12 -9.92
N HIS A 36 -3.43 2.60 -9.43
CA HIS A 36 -4.77 3.13 -9.71
C HIS A 36 -5.66 3.08 -8.48
N ALA A 37 -6.08 4.25 -7.99
CA ALA A 37 -6.82 4.40 -6.74
C ALA A 37 -8.13 3.58 -6.73
N CYS A 38 -8.89 3.56 -7.83
CA CYS A 38 -10.18 2.86 -7.86
C CYS A 38 -10.03 1.34 -7.79
N SER A 39 -8.97 0.79 -8.41
CA SER A 39 -8.76 -0.66 -8.48
C SER A 39 -8.27 -1.17 -7.13
N THR A 40 -7.22 -0.56 -6.57
CA THR A 40 -6.74 -0.90 -5.22
C THR A 40 -7.83 -0.69 -4.18
N GLY A 41 -8.54 0.44 -4.25
CA GLY A 41 -9.60 0.75 -3.31
C GLY A 41 -10.75 -0.25 -3.33
N ALA A 42 -11.01 -0.95 -4.43
CA ALA A 42 -12.07 -1.96 -4.53
C ALA A 42 -11.73 -3.29 -3.83
N GLN A 43 -10.44 -3.54 -3.55
CA GLN A 43 -9.99 -4.75 -2.86
C GLN A 43 -10.13 -4.68 -1.33
N HIS A 44 -10.63 -3.56 -0.79
CA HIS A 44 -10.80 -3.34 0.65
C HIS A 44 -12.27 -3.07 0.98
N SER A 45 -12.74 -3.63 2.09
CA SER A 45 -14.09 -3.40 2.63
C SER A 45 -14.26 -2.04 3.29
N ALA A 46 -13.17 -1.41 3.73
CA ALA A 46 -13.16 -0.11 4.37
C ALA A 46 -11.82 0.61 4.18
N TYR A 47 -11.79 1.91 4.49
CA TYR A 47 -10.61 2.75 4.46
C TYR A 47 -10.26 3.26 5.85
N HIS A 48 -9.02 3.06 6.28
CA HIS A 48 -8.47 3.76 7.43
C HIS A 48 -8.04 5.17 7.04
N VAL A 49 -8.69 6.17 7.64
CA VAL A 49 -8.43 7.58 7.37
C VAL A 49 -7.43 8.11 8.38
N VAL A 50 -6.37 8.74 7.86
CA VAL A 50 -5.30 9.35 8.65
C VAL A 50 -5.13 10.81 8.27
N ARG A 51 -4.69 11.65 9.21
CA ARG A 51 -4.39 13.05 8.94
C ARG A 51 -2.91 13.23 8.58
N GLY A 52 -2.65 13.63 7.33
CA GLY A 52 -1.30 13.92 6.85
C GLY A 52 -0.38 12.70 6.87
N GLY A 53 0.80 12.85 7.50
CA GLY A 53 1.79 11.78 7.64
C GLY A 53 1.59 10.88 8.86
N SER A 54 0.61 11.18 9.73
CA SER A 54 0.38 10.41 10.95
C SER A 54 -0.03 8.96 10.63
N PRO A 55 0.49 7.95 11.35
CA PRO A 55 0.01 6.58 11.26
C PRO A 55 -1.28 6.35 12.08
N VAL A 56 -1.74 7.34 12.85
CA VAL A 56 -2.94 7.23 13.68
C VAL A 56 -4.19 7.26 12.81
N VAL A 57 -5.01 6.22 12.94
CA VAL A 57 -6.32 6.13 12.29
C VAL A 57 -7.33 6.96 13.06
N GLU A 58 -7.91 7.95 12.40
CA GLU A 58 -8.90 8.86 13.01
C GLU A 58 -10.34 8.46 12.70
N ALA A 59 -10.54 7.74 11.60
CA ALA A 59 -11.84 7.19 11.23
C ALA A 59 -11.67 5.95 10.36
N GLU A 60 -12.69 5.11 10.35
CA GLU A 60 -12.85 4.02 9.39
C GLU A 60 -14.06 4.33 8.50
N TRP A 61 -13.84 4.35 7.19
CA TRP A 61 -14.91 4.60 6.21
C TRP A 61 -15.28 3.29 5.52
N PRO A 62 -16.48 2.73 5.75
CA PRO A 62 -16.91 1.53 5.03
C PRO A 62 -17.02 1.85 3.54
N ARG A 63 -16.59 0.89 2.71
CA ARG A 63 -16.68 0.99 1.26
C ARG A 63 -17.88 0.16 0.77
N PHE A 64 -18.67 0.76 -0.12
CA PHE A 64 -19.68 0.03 -0.88
C PHE A 64 -19.04 -0.94 -1.89
N GLY A 65 -19.74 -2.01 -2.25
CA GLY A 65 -19.28 -3.01 -3.22
C GLY A 65 -20.42 -3.84 -3.77
N GLY A 66 -20.11 -4.70 -4.74
CA GLY A 66 -21.12 -5.49 -5.47
C GLY A 66 -21.63 -4.77 -6.73
N TRP A 67 -22.84 -5.16 -7.13
CA TRP A 67 -23.57 -4.65 -8.30
C TRP A 67 -24.93 -4.11 -7.88
#